data_AF-A0A8T4PCS3-F1
#
_entry.id   AF-A0A8T4PCS3-F1
#
_cell.length_a   1.000
_cell.length_b   1.000
_cell.length_c   1.000
_cell.angle_alpha   90.00
_cell.angle_beta   90.00
_cell.angle_gamma   90.00
#
_symmetry.space_group_name_H-M   'P 1'
#
loop_
_entity.id
_entity.type
_entity.pdbx_description
1 polymer ?
#
loop_
_entity_poly.entity_id
_entity_poly.type
_entity_poly.pdbx_seq_one_letter_code
_entity_poly.pdbx_strand_id
1 'polypeptide(L)' 'MVLKTFNLEEETYRKFSEFCRQNGISMSKQIDIFIKAQIEEKPKVREEYLHRLDNIRRGKFIKVGGIEDLKKRYA' A
#
# COMPACT_ATOMS: atom_id res chain seq x y z
N MET A 1 -29.84 7.97 2.66
CA MET A 1 -28.60 7.23 2.97
C MET A 1 -28.81 5.77 2.61
N VAL A 2 -27.85 5.13 1.94
CA VAL A 2 -27.94 3.70 1.59
C VAL A 2 -27.05 2.93 2.56
N LEU A 3 -27.59 1.91 3.22
CA LEU A 3 -26.79 1.03 4.08
C LEU A 3 -25.76 0.29 3.23
N LYS A 4 -24.49 0.36 3.62
CA LYS A 4 -23.39 -0.38 2.98
C LYS A 4 -22.89 -1.42 3.97
N THR A 5 -22.95 -2.68 3.57
CA THR A 5 -22.43 -3.81 4.32
C THR A 5 -21.23 -4.39 3.58
N PHE A 6 -20.19 -4.72 4.33
CA PHE A 6 -18.97 -5.34 3.82
C PHE A 6 -18.39 -6.19 4.95
N ASN A 7 -17.76 -7.30 4.58
CA ASN A 7 -17.10 -8.17 5.54
C ASN A 7 -15.67 -7.68 5.75
N LEU A 8 -15.30 -7.41 7.01
CA LEU A 8 -13.94 -7.08 7.42
C LEU A 8 -13.45 -8.12 8.41
N GLU A 9 -12.14 -8.31 8.43
CA GLU A 9 -11.49 -9.00 9.52
C GLU A 9 -11.69 -8.23 10.84
N GLU A 10 -11.98 -8.95 11.91
CA GLU A 10 -12.32 -8.38 13.22
C GLU A 10 -11.21 -7.48 13.78
N GLU A 11 -9.95 -7.94 13.69
CA GLU A 11 -8.81 -7.17 14.20
C GLU A 11 -8.61 -5.87 13.42
N THR A 12 -8.74 -5.93 12.09
CA THR A 12 -8.65 -4.76 11.21
C THR A 12 -9.75 -3.75 11.52
N TYR A 13 -11.00 -4.22 11.68
CA TYR A 13 -12.12 -3.37 12.09
C TYR A 13 -11.86 -2.70 13.44
N ARG A 14 -11.40 -3.46 14.44
CA ARG A 14 -11.14 -2.96 15.80
C ARG A 14 -10.10 -1.85 15.79
N LYS A 15 -8.94 -2.08 15.15
CA LYS A 15 -7.86 -1.09 15.05
C LYS A 15 -8.32 0.19 14.35
N PHE A 16 -9.08 0.05 13.26
CA PHE A 16 -9.58 1.20 12.51
C PHE A 16 -10.64 1.99 13.28
N SER A 17 -11.55 1.30 13.98
CA SER A 17 -12.55 1.92 14.84
C SER A 17 -11.91 2.70 15.99
N GLU A 18 -10.89 2.13 16.65
CA GLU A 18 -10.11 2.81 17.68
C GLU A 18 -9.39 4.04 17.15
N PHE A 19 -8.75 3.93 15.99
CA PHE A 19 -8.11 5.05 15.31
C PHE A 19 -9.11 6.20 15.05
N CYS A 20 -10.28 5.90 14.49
CA CYS A 20 -11.31 6.90 14.25
C CYS A 20 -11.77 7.56 15.55
N ARG A 21 -11.98 6.77 16.62
CA ARG A 21 -12.39 7.28 17.94
C ARG A 21 -11.34 8.20 18.56
N GLN A 22 -10.06 7.81 18.53
CA GLN A 22 -8.96 8.59 19.09
C GLN A 22 -8.79 9.95 18.40
N ASN A 23 -9.08 10.01 17.10
CA ASN A 23 -8.95 11.23 16.30
C ASN A 23 -10.25 12.04 16.22
N GLY A 24 -11.33 11.62 16.89
CA GLY A 24 -12.63 12.30 16.84
C GLY A 24 -13.29 12.27 15.45
N ILE A 25 -12.98 11.25 14.65
CA ILE A 25 -13.44 11.11 13.26
C ILE A 25 -14.60 10.12 13.20
N SER A 26 -15.64 10.47 12.44
CA SER A 26 -16.70 9.52 12.10
C SER A 26 -16.18 8.43 11.17
N MET A 27 -16.31 7.16 11.59
CA MET A 27 -15.82 6.01 10.83
C MET A 27 -16.44 5.94 9.42
N SER A 28 -17.75 6.17 9.30
CA SER A 28 -18.45 6.19 8.01
C SER A 28 -17.92 7.27 7.08
N LYS A 29 -17.57 8.45 7.63
CA LYS A 29 -16.98 9.56 6.88
C LYS A 29 -15.56 9.22 6.41
N GLN A 30 -14.78 8.57 7.27
CA GLN A 30 -13.42 8.14 6.91
C GLN A 30 -13.43 7.08 5.81
N ILE A 31 -14.37 6.14 5.84
CA ILE A 31 -14.54 5.13 4.80
C ILE A 31 -14.95 5.79 3.47
N ASP A 32 -15.88 6.75 3.50
CA ASP A 32 -16.28 7.49 2.30
C ASP A 32 -15.11 8.27 1.69
N ILE A 33 -14.31 8.96 2.52
CA ILE A 33 -13.09 9.66 2.09
C ILE A 33 -12.09 8.67 1.49
N PHE A 34 -11.87 7.52 2.13
CA PHE A 34 -10.97 6.49 1.62
C PHE A 34 -11.41 5.98 0.24
N ILE A 35 -12.69 5.65 0.08
CA ILE A 35 -13.23 5.17 -1.19
C ILE A 35 -13.09 6.25 -2.28
N LYS A 36 -13.40 7.51 -1.96
CA LYS A 36 -13.22 8.64 -2.89
C LYS A 36 -11.77 8.81 -3.30
N ALA A 37 -10.85 8.79 -2.33
CA ALA A 37 -9.42 8.86 -2.60
C ALA A 37 -8.97 7.75 -3.55
N GLN A 38 -9.42 6.50 -3.37
CA GLN A 38 -9.08 5.39 -4.28
C GLN A 38 -9.71 5.50 -5.68
N ILE A 39 -10.80 6.25 -5.85
CA ILE A 39 -11.44 6.47 -7.16
C ILE A 39 -10.80 7.67 -7.87
N GLU A 40 -10.54 8.75 -7.15
CA GLU A 40 -10.00 10.02 -7.66
C GLU A 40 -8.48 9.93 -7.88
N GLU A 41 -7.74 9.36 -6.94
CA GLU A 41 -6.45 8.76 -7.23
C GLU A 41 -6.73 7.49 -8.02
N LYS A 42 -6.90 7.64 -9.35
CA LYS A 42 -6.59 6.51 -10.25
C LYS A 42 -5.29 5.94 -9.71
N PRO A 43 -5.21 4.64 -9.33
CA PRO A 43 -3.93 4.04 -9.03
C PRO A 43 -3.15 4.13 -10.34
N LYS A 44 -2.40 5.23 -10.50
CA LYS A 44 -1.26 5.30 -11.37
C LYS A 44 -0.35 4.30 -10.71
N VAL A 45 -0.52 3.04 -11.07
CA VAL A 45 0.63 2.19 -11.27
C VAL A 45 1.53 3.06 -12.14
N ARG A 46 2.49 3.75 -11.49
CA ARG A 46 3.32 4.72 -12.18
C ARG A 46 3.90 3.94 -13.33
N GLU A 47 3.70 4.36 -14.57
CA GLU A 47 4.25 3.63 -15.72
C GLU A 47 5.76 3.40 -15.51
N GLU A 48 6.43 4.34 -14.86
CA GLU A 48 7.80 4.20 -14.33
C GLU A 48 8.01 2.99 -13.42
N TYR A 49 7.09 2.69 -12.49
CA TYR A 49 7.19 1.54 -11.60
C TYR A 49 7.05 0.22 -12.36
N LEU A 50 6.13 0.12 -13.32
CA LEU A 50 6.04 -1.05 -14.21
C LEU A 50 7.28 -1.20 -15.07
N HIS A 51 7.78 -0.09 -15.63
CA HIS A 51 9.00 -0.09 -16.42
C HIS A 51 10.22 -0.51 -15.59
N ARG A 52 10.32 -0.07 -14.33
CA ARG A 52 11.35 -0.53 -13.39
C ARG A 52 11.24 -2.03 -13.10
N LEU A 53 10.04 -2.55 -12.83
CA LEU A 53 9.82 -3.98 -12.60
C LEU A 53 10.15 -4.82 -13.82
N ASP A 54 9.84 -4.32 -15.02
CA ASP A 54 10.11 -4.99 -16.28
C ASP A 54 11.61 -4.97 -16.61
N ASN A 55 12.30 -3.85 -16.38
CA ASN A 55 13.75 -3.77 -16.48
C ASN A 55 14.46 -4.67 -15.47
N ILE A 56 13.90 -4.82 -14.26
CA ILE A 56 14.38 -5.79 -13.28
C ILE A 56 14.19 -7.20 -13.85
N ARG A 57 12.98 -7.58 -14.27
CA ARG A 57 12.71 -8.92 -14.81
C ARG A 57 13.53 -9.28 -16.05
N ARG A 58 13.78 -8.32 -16.95
CA ARG A 58 14.60 -8.49 -18.16
C ARG A 58 16.10 -8.35 -17.90
N GLY A 59 16.47 -7.74 -16.78
CA GLY A 59 17.85 -7.54 -16.37
C GLY A 59 18.52 -8.86 -16.09
N LYS A 60 19.67 -9.12 -16.74
CA LYS A 60 20.57 -10.20 -16.34
C LYS A 60 21.24 -9.80 -15.03
N PHE A 61 20.57 -10.08 -13.91
CA PHE A 61 21.18 -9.85 -12.60
C PHE A 61 22.40 -10.74 -12.43
N ILE A 62 23.50 -10.11 -12.06
CA ILE A 62 24.66 -10.81 -11.54
C ILE A 62 24.25 -11.25 -10.14
N LYS A 63 24.27 -12.56 -9.86
CA LYS A 63 24.15 -13.05 -8.49
C LYS A 63 25.31 -12.49 -7.69
N VAL A 64 25.06 -11.43 -6.94
CA VAL A 64 25.98 -11.03 -5.87
C VAL A 64 25.83 -12.11 -4.81
N GLY A 65 26.95 -12.60 -4.28
CA GLY A 65 26.97 -13.62 -3.23
C GLY A 65 26.35 -13.12 -1.94
N GLY A 66 26.82 -13.68 -0.82
CA GLY A 66 26.34 -13.32 0.51
C GLY A 66 26.43 -11.81 0.82
N ILE A 67 25.78 -11.40 1.91
CA ILE A 67 25.70 -10.01 2.38
C ILE A 67 27.08 -9.32 2.50
N GLU A 68 28.15 -10.09 2.71
CA GLU A 68 29.53 -9.60 2.77
C GLU A 68 30.03 -9.01 1.45
N ASP A 69 29.68 -9.59 0.31
CA ASP A 69 30.09 -9.10 -1.02
C ASP A 69 29.42 -7.77 -1.38
N LEU A 70 28.20 -7.54 -0.86
CA LEU A 70 27.47 -6.29 -1.01
C LEU A 70 28.16 -5.14 -0.27
N LYS A 71 28.63 -5.38 0.96
CA LYS A 71 29.31 -4.34 1.77
C LYS A 71 30.62 -3.87 1.15
N LYS A 72 31.40 -4.79 0.55
CA LYS A 72 32.70 -4.47 -0.04
C LYS A 72 32.63 -3.61 -1.31
N ARG A 73 31.47 -3.56 -1.97
CA ARG A 73 31.28 -2.87 -3.25
C ARG A 73 30.76 -1.43 -3.12
N TYR A 74 30.20 -1.09 -1.96
CA TYR A 74 29.58 0.20 -1.67
C TYR A 74 30.19 0.93 -0.46
N ALA A 75 31.28 0.37 0.10
CA ALA A 75 32.18 1.05 1.03
C ALA A 75 33.34 1.66 0.24
#